data_AF-A0A351ZBG7-F1
#
_entry.id   AF-A0A351ZBG7-F1
#
_cell.length_a   1.000
_cell.length_b   1.000
_cell.length_c   1.000
_cell.angle_alpha   90.00
_cell.angle_beta   90.00
_cell.angle_gamma   90.00
#
_symmetry.space_group_name_H-M   'P 1'
#
loop_
_entity.id
_entity.type
_entity.pdbx_description
1 polymer ?
#
loop_
_entity_poly.entity_id
_entity_poly.type
_entity_poly.pdbx_seq_one_letter_code
_entity_poly.pdbx_strand_id
1 'polypeptide(L)' 'GDNEFHLALVVDDFDAAHAHHKKMGCICYENEKMGIYFINDPDDYWIEIVPVRR' A
#
# COMPACT_ATOMS: atom_id res chain seq x y z
N GLY A 1 10.34 -3.19 -18.53
CA GLY A 1 9.87 -4.41 -17.85
C GLY A 1 9.56 -4.03 -16.43
N ASP A 2 8.48 -3.28 -16.26
CA ASP A 2 8.51 -2.13 -15.34
C ASP A 2 7.49 -2.20 -14.21
N ASN A 3 7.34 -3.36 -13.53
CA ASN A 3 6.32 -3.50 -12.47
C ASN A 3 4.98 -2.82 -12.86
N GLU A 4 4.60 -2.93 -14.14
CA GLU A 4 3.55 -2.09 -14.76
C GLU A 4 2.16 -2.44 -14.24
N PHE A 5 2.08 -3.54 -13.47
CA PHE A 5 0.87 -4.07 -12.90
C PHE A 5 1.15 -4.45 -11.45
N HIS A 6 0.38 -3.85 -10.55
CA HIS A 6 0.31 -4.20 -9.14
C HIS A 6 -1.14 -4.44 -8.76
N LEU A 7 -1.36 -5.19 -7.69
CA LEU A 7 -2.69 -5.29 -7.09
C LEU A 7 -2.99 -3.99 -6.34
N ALA A 8 -4.24 -3.55 -6.37
CA ALA A 8 -4.71 -2.43 -5.56
C ALA A 8 -5.83 -2.92 -4.65
N LEU A 9 -5.70 -2.70 -3.34
CA LEU A 9 -6.65 -3.10 -2.33
C LEU A 9 -7.23 -1.88 -1.64
N VAL A 10 -8.57 -1.82 -1.59
CA VAL A 10 -9.29 -0.79 -0.83
C VAL A 10 -9.38 -1.24 0.63
N VAL A 11 -9.06 -0.33 1.56
CA VAL A 11 -9.20 -0.57 3.00
C VAL A 11 -10.21 0.39 3.61
N ASP A 12 -11.05 -0.13 4.51
CA ASP A 12 -12.06 0.67 5.22
C ASP A 12 -11.43 1.66 6.21
N ASP A 13 -10.40 1.22 6.93
CA ASP A 13 -9.62 2.04 7.87
C ASP A 13 -8.17 2.15 7.40
N PHE A 14 -7.91 3.24 6.67
CA PHE A 14 -6.62 3.50 6.05
C PHE A 14 -5.52 3.76 7.08
N ASP A 15 -5.83 4.47 8.17
CA ASP A 15 -4.87 4.83 9.21
C ASP A 15 -4.47 3.58 10.02
N ALA A 16 -5.44 2.71 10.35
CA ALA A 16 -5.16 1.46 11.03
C ALA A 16 -4.32 0.50 10.15
N ALA A 17 -4.65 0.40 8.86
CA ALA A 17 -3.87 -0.40 7.92
C ALA A 17 -2.43 0.13 7.77
N HIS A 18 -2.25 1.44 7.64
CA HIS A 18 -0.92 2.05 7.53
C HIS A 18 -0.07 1.79 8.77
N ALA A 19 -0.62 1.99 9.97
CA ALA A 19 0.08 1.70 11.21
C ALA A 19 0.48 0.22 11.34
N HIS A 20 -0.40 -0.70 10.89
CA HIS A 20 -0.12 -2.13 10.88
C HIS A 20 1.04 -2.48 9.94
N HIS A 21 0.98 -2.05 8.69
CA HIS A 21 2.03 -2.31 7.69
C HIS A 21 3.36 -1.64 8.06
N LYS A 22 3.31 -0.46 8.67
CA LYS A 22 4.51 0.21 9.20
C LYS A 22 5.16 -0.59 10.32
N LYS A 23 4.38 -1.17 11.22
CA LYS A 23 4.88 -2.06 12.29
C LYS A 23 5.47 -3.35 11.73
N MET A 24 4.91 -3.88 10.64
CA MET A 24 5.45 -5.04 9.93
C MET A 24 6.73 -4.73 9.15
N GLY A 25 6.99 -3.45 8.84
CA GLY A 25 8.15 -3.04 8.04
C GLY A 25 8.05 -3.43 6.57
N CYS A 26 6.84 -3.65 6.04
CA CYS A 26 6.59 -4.06 4.65
C CYS A 26 6.20 -2.91 3.72
N ILE A 27 6.18 -1.65 4.20
CA ILE A 27 5.94 -0.48 3.34
C ILE A 27 7.18 -0.23 2.51
N CYS A 28 7.04 -0.28 1.18
CA CYS A 28 8.14 -0.06 0.23
C CYS A 28 8.10 1.34 -0.41
N TYR A 29 6.95 2.02 -0.43
CA TYR A 29 6.82 3.38 -0.96
C TYR A 29 5.58 4.10 -0.40
N GLU A 30 5.68 5.40 -0.14
CA GLU A 30 4.57 6.23 0.34
C GLU A 30 4.36 7.44 -0.58
N ASN A 31 3.11 7.69 -0.97
CA ASN A 31 2.73 8.87 -1.77
C ASN A 31 1.63 9.66 -1.05
N GLU A 32 2.05 10.45 -0.07
CA GLU A 32 1.17 11.28 0.75
C GLU A 32 0.34 12.26 -0.10
N LYS A 33 0.87 12.75 -1.23
CA LYS A 33 0.15 13.67 -2.11
C LYS A 33 -1.09 13.04 -2.75
N MET A 34 -1.02 11.75 -3.04
CA MET A 34 -2.14 10.97 -3.58
C MET A 34 -2.95 10.27 -2.49
N GLY A 35 -2.47 10.25 -1.25
CA GLY A 35 -3.13 9.56 -0.14
C GLY A 35 -3.10 8.03 -0.27
N ILE A 36 -2.03 7.48 -0.84
CA ILE A 36 -1.83 6.05 -1.06
C ILE A 36 -0.43 5.63 -0.61
N TYR A 37 -0.24 4.33 -0.36
CA TYR A 37 1.07 3.75 -0.12
C TYR A 37 1.15 2.34 -0.72
N PHE A 38 2.36 1.81 -0.82
CA PHE A 38 2.63 0.50 -1.36
C PHE A 38 3.32 -0.36 -0.31
N ILE A 39 2.91 -1.61 -0.28
CA ILE A 39 3.60 -2.68 0.45
C ILE A 39 4.20 -3.66 -0.55
N ASN A 40 5.24 -4.38 -0.15
CA ASN A 40 5.70 -5.56 -0.87
C ASN A 40 5.39 -6.83 -0.08
N ASP A 41 5.00 -7.88 -0.79
CA ASP A 41 4.94 -9.23 -0.24
C ASP A 41 6.35 -9.86 -0.16
N PRO A 42 6.52 -11.05 0.43
CA PRO A 42 7.82 -11.71 0.52
C PRO A 42 8.49 -12.04 -0.82
N ASP A 43 7.74 -12.01 -1.92
CA ASP A 43 8.22 -12.25 -3.28
C ASP A 43 8.51 -10.93 -4.03
N ASP A 44 8.50 -9.79 -3.31
CA ASP A 44 8.72 -8.42 -3.79
C ASP A 44 7.66 -7.89 -4.78
N TYR A 45 6.46 -8.50 -4.83
CA TYR A 45 5.36 -7.93 -5.58
C TYR A 45 4.75 -6.74 -4.86
N TRP A 46 4.56 -5.63 -5.58
CA TRP A 46 3.97 -4.42 -5.04
C TRP A 46 2.44 -4.53 -4.96
N ILE A 47 1.90 -4.02 -3.87
CA ILE A 47 0.46 -3.93 -3.62
C ILE A 47 0.17 -2.50 -3.18
N GLU A 48 -0.66 -1.80 -3.95
CA GLU A 48 -1.15 -0.46 -3.63
C GLU A 48 -2.28 -0.56 -2.61
N ILE A 49 -2.17 0.19 -1.52
CA ILE A 49 -3.23 0.34 -0.53
C ILE A 49 -3.90 1.69 -0.76
N VAL A 50 -5.22 1.65 -0.96
CA VAL A 50 -6.03 2.84 -1.23
C VAL A 50 -7.16 2.97 -0.20
N PRO A 51 -7.52 4.19 0.22
CA PRO A 51 -8.66 4.40 1.11
C PRO A 51 -9.99 4.18 0.36
N VAL A 52 -11.07 3.90 1.09
CA VAL A 52 -12.43 4.01 0.53
C VAL A 52 -12.63 5.44 -0.01
N ARG A 53 -13.08 5.56 -1.27
CA ARG A 53 -13.42 6.86 -1.86
C ARG A 53 -14.52 7.51 -1.03
N ARG A 54 -14.28 8.73 -0.55
CA ARG A 54 -15.30 9.59 0.05
C ARG A 54 -16.21 10.20 -1.01
#